data_AF-A0A388TA35-F1
#
_entry.id   AF-A0A388TA35-F1
#
_cell.length_a   1.000
_cell.length_b   1.000
_cell.length_c   1.000
_cell.angle_alpha   90.00
_cell.angle_beta   90.00
_cell.angle_gamma   90.00
#
_symmetry.space_group_name_H-M   'P 1'
#
loop_
_entity.id
_entity.type
_entity.pdbx_description
1 polymer ?
#
loop_
_entity_poly.entity_id
_entity_poly.type
_entity_poly.pdbx_seq_one_letter_code
_entity_poly.pdbx_strand_id
1 'polypeptide(L)'
;MELIRIQRYLSEQGLASRREAAAWITAGYVSLNGQKVTDTGAKMVLGVDTLKIDKPARYAPKYYFLFNKPLGIVTVNAQKGEREIKDLVKLPKGVVPVGRLDKDTGGLIFLTNDGVVARRIMDPVFYHEKEYEVTLYKPISDKALLNLEQGVYILGQKTRPAKTKRLGGYKFLLTITEGKNRQVRRMCEAVGCPVRLLLRKRILNFHLGELKPGQLKELSNNEKTVLFKTLDIDR
;
A
#
# COMPACT_ATOMS: atom_id res chain seq x y z
N MET A 1 14.73 29.45 -6.25
CA MET A 1 13.38 29.00 -6.67
C MET A 1 13.46 27.54 -7.08
N GLU A 2 12.55 26.71 -6.60
CA GLU A 2 12.59 25.26 -6.85
C GLU A 2 11.88 24.91 -8.15
N LEU A 3 12.56 24.16 -9.02
CA LEU A 3 12.05 23.68 -10.30
C LEU A 3 11.53 22.26 -10.14
N ILE A 4 10.25 22.02 -10.43
CA ILE A 4 9.61 20.70 -10.26
C ILE A 4 8.95 20.22 -11.55
N ARG A 5 9.03 18.91 -11.83
CA ARG A 5 8.25 18.32 -12.94
C ARG A 5 6.76 18.41 -12.64
N ILE A 6 5.96 18.84 -13.62
CA ILE A 6 4.51 19.01 -13.46
C ILE A 6 3.83 17.71 -13.00
N GLN A 7 4.21 16.57 -13.58
CA GLN A 7 3.70 15.25 -13.15
C GLN A 7 4.01 14.91 -11.68
N ARG A 8 5.16 15.38 -11.16
CA ARG A 8 5.56 15.18 -9.77
C ARG A 8 4.74 16.12 -8.88
N TYR A 9 4.65 17.39 -9.25
CA TYR A 9 3.84 18.39 -8.55
C TYR A 9 2.39 17.93 -8.40
N LEU A 10 1.70 17.58 -9.50
CA LEU A 10 0.33 17.08 -9.48
C LEU A 10 0.14 15.86 -8.58
N SER A 11 1.16 15.00 -8.48
CA SER A 11 1.12 13.83 -7.60
C SER A 11 1.37 14.15 -6.15
N GLU A 12 2.24 15.11 -5.84
CA GLU A 12 2.47 15.60 -4.49
C GLU A 12 1.28 16.38 -3.96
N GLN A 13 0.56 17.12 -4.81
CA GLN A 13 -0.71 17.78 -4.49
C GLN A 13 -1.90 16.80 -4.36
N GLY A 14 -1.69 15.50 -4.58
CA GLY A 14 -2.76 14.50 -4.47
C GLY A 14 -3.83 14.59 -5.57
N LEU A 15 -3.57 15.32 -6.67
CA LEU A 15 -4.53 15.50 -7.76
C LEU A 15 -4.57 14.27 -8.69
N ALA A 16 -3.43 13.62 -8.90
CA ALA A 16 -3.29 12.45 -9.78
C ALA A 16 -2.09 11.58 -9.39
N SER A 17 -2.06 10.31 -9.81
CA SER A 17 -0.77 9.61 -9.88
C SER A 17 0.14 10.24 -10.93
N ARG A 18 1.46 9.99 -10.85
CA ARG A 18 2.41 10.44 -11.89
C ARG A 18 1.99 9.97 -13.30
N ARG A 19 1.45 8.76 -13.42
CA ARG A 19 0.99 8.20 -14.70
C ARG A 19 -0.27 8.87 -15.21
N GLU A 20 -1.23 9.16 -14.33
CA GLU A 20 -2.42 9.93 -14.69
C GLU A 20 -2.07 11.37 -15.05
N ALA A 21 -1.18 12.00 -14.29
CA ALA A 21 -0.68 13.34 -14.59
C ALA A 21 0.00 13.38 -15.97
N ALA A 22 0.84 12.39 -16.29
CA ALA A 22 1.41 12.25 -17.63
C ALA A 22 0.34 12.10 -18.70
N ALA A 23 -0.69 11.26 -18.46
CA ALA A 23 -1.81 11.12 -19.39
C ALA A 23 -2.61 12.42 -19.56
N TRP A 24 -2.77 13.22 -18.50
CA TRP A 24 -3.43 14.53 -18.58
C TRP A 24 -2.64 15.53 -19.40
N ILE A 25 -1.31 15.56 -19.21
CA ILE A 25 -0.39 16.39 -19.99
C ILE A 25 -0.47 15.99 -21.47
N THR A 26 -0.27 14.72 -21.81
CA THR A 26 -0.32 14.25 -23.20
C THR A 26 -1.67 14.49 -23.87
N ALA A 27 -2.77 14.40 -23.13
CA ALA A 27 -4.11 14.70 -23.64
C ALA A 27 -4.43 16.20 -23.77
N GLY A 28 -3.50 17.09 -23.38
CA GLY A 28 -3.68 18.54 -23.48
C GLY A 28 -4.66 19.13 -22.46
N TYR A 29 -4.87 18.44 -21.34
CA TYR A 29 -5.71 18.91 -20.22
C TYR A 29 -4.96 19.80 -19.24
N VAL A 30 -3.65 19.98 -19.39
CA VAL A 30 -2.81 20.76 -18.47
C VAL A 30 -2.29 22.00 -19.18
N SER A 31 -2.44 23.17 -18.56
CA SER A 31 -1.87 24.42 -19.02
C SER A 31 -0.94 25.03 -17.96
N LEU A 32 0.20 25.55 -18.39
CA LEU A 32 1.17 26.30 -17.59
C LEU A 32 1.16 27.75 -18.07
N ASN A 33 0.87 28.70 -17.18
CA ASN A 33 0.78 30.13 -17.50
C ASN A 33 -0.13 30.42 -18.71
N GLY A 34 -1.26 29.71 -18.79
CA GLY A 34 -2.23 29.83 -19.87
C GLY A 34 -1.91 29.03 -21.15
N GLN A 35 -0.70 28.51 -21.31
CA GLN A 35 -0.31 27.73 -22.48
C GLN A 35 -0.45 26.22 -22.23
N LYS A 36 -1.06 25.49 -23.17
CA LYS A 36 -1.20 24.02 -23.06
C LYS A 36 0.18 23.36 -23.08
N VAL A 37 0.36 22.40 -22.19
CA VAL A 37 1.58 21.59 -22.08
C VAL A 37 1.26 20.16 -22.47
N THR A 38 1.99 19.63 -23.46
CA THR A 38 1.87 18.24 -23.92
C THR A 38 3.13 17.41 -23.68
N ASP A 39 4.23 18.05 -23.29
CA ASP A 39 5.47 17.37 -22.90
C ASP A 39 5.40 16.87 -21.44
N THR A 40 5.45 15.55 -21.25
CA THR A 40 5.49 14.91 -19.93
C THR A 40 6.77 15.22 -19.13
N GLY A 41 7.82 15.72 -19.81
CA GLY A 41 9.06 16.21 -19.24
C GLY A 41 8.96 17.61 -18.65
N ALA A 42 7.88 18.35 -18.94
CA ALA A 42 7.70 19.74 -18.57
C ALA A 42 7.83 19.99 -17.05
N LYS A 43 8.41 21.14 -16.74
CA LYS A 43 8.68 21.60 -15.37
C LYS A 43 8.03 22.96 -15.13
N MET A 44 7.78 23.25 -13.87
CA MET A 44 7.27 24.54 -13.40
C MET A 44 8.14 25.06 -12.25
N VAL A 45 8.17 26.37 -12.09
CA VAL A 45 8.80 27.09 -10.98
C VAL A 45 7.76 27.28 -9.87
N LEU A 46 8.01 26.68 -8.71
CA LEU A 46 7.12 26.80 -7.56
C LEU A 46 7.04 28.26 -7.08
N GLY A 47 5.82 28.73 -6.81
CA GLY A 47 5.54 30.10 -6.36
C GLY A 47 5.56 31.17 -7.45
N VAL A 48 5.84 30.80 -8.70
CA VAL A 48 5.85 31.70 -9.86
C VAL A 48 4.85 31.24 -10.90
N ASP A 49 4.96 29.99 -11.33
CA ASP A 49 4.13 29.47 -12.41
C ASP A 49 2.74 29.07 -11.91
N THR A 50 1.72 29.35 -12.73
CA THR A 50 0.33 28.95 -12.48
C THR A 50 -0.05 27.75 -13.35
N LEU A 51 -0.53 26.68 -12.71
CA LEU A 51 -0.98 25.46 -13.39
C LEU A 51 -2.51 25.39 -13.39
N LYS A 52 -3.10 25.16 -14.57
CA LYS A 52 -4.55 24.92 -14.73
C LYS A 52 -4.78 23.51 -15.29
N ILE A 53 -5.79 22.81 -14.77
CA ILE A 53 -6.20 21.49 -15.24
C ILE A 53 -7.64 21.58 -15.74
N ASP A 54 -7.86 21.25 -17.00
CA ASP A 54 -9.16 21.26 -17.66
C ASP A 54 -9.47 19.85 -18.19
N LYS A 55 -9.85 18.95 -17.28
CA LYS A 55 -10.16 17.55 -17.58
C LYS A 55 -11.67 17.30 -17.47
N PRO A 56 -12.24 16.39 -18.28
CA PRO A 56 -13.66 16.02 -18.15
C PRO A 56 -13.99 15.43 -16.77
N ALA A 57 -15.22 15.67 -16.30
CA ALA A 57 -15.70 15.29 -14.97
C ALA A 57 -15.68 13.77 -14.72
N ARG A 58 -15.96 12.96 -15.75
CA ARG A 58 -15.85 11.49 -15.69
C ARG A 58 -14.54 11.02 -16.30
N TYR A 59 -13.48 11.07 -15.49
CA TYR A 59 -12.32 10.21 -15.74
C TYR A 59 -12.70 8.75 -15.41
N ALA A 60 -11.98 7.78 -15.96
CA ALA A 60 -12.28 6.34 -15.85
C ALA A 60 -12.73 5.90 -14.43
N PRO A 61 -13.67 4.94 -14.32
CA PRO A 61 -14.21 4.52 -13.02
C PRO A 61 -13.10 4.07 -12.07
N LYS A 62 -13.23 4.43 -10.79
CA LYS A 62 -12.31 4.07 -9.73
C LYS A 62 -12.80 2.85 -8.98
N TYR A 63 -11.92 1.85 -8.84
CA TYR A 63 -12.23 0.60 -8.17
C TYR A 63 -11.40 0.44 -6.91
N TYR A 64 -12.01 -0.13 -5.87
CA TYR A 64 -11.38 -0.36 -4.57
C TYR A 64 -11.75 -1.76 -4.10
N PHE A 65 -10.78 -2.65 -4.03
CA PHE A 65 -11.00 -4.02 -3.61
C PHE A 65 -10.11 -4.41 -2.44
N LEU A 66 -10.63 -5.33 -1.64
CA LEU A 66 -9.90 -6.15 -0.71
C LEU A 66 -9.73 -7.54 -1.31
N PHE A 67 -8.52 -8.07 -1.26
CA PHE A 67 -8.21 -9.41 -1.71
C PHE A 67 -7.51 -10.18 -0.61
N ASN A 68 -7.92 -11.42 -0.35
CA ASN A 68 -7.16 -12.31 0.51
C ASN A 68 -6.16 -13.08 -0.35
N LYS A 69 -4.90 -12.64 -0.36
CA LYS A 69 -3.84 -13.28 -1.12
C LYS A 69 -3.50 -14.65 -0.51
N PRO A 70 -3.61 -15.76 -1.28
CA PRO A 70 -3.14 -17.05 -0.82
C PRO A 70 -1.61 -17.10 -0.61
N LEU A 71 -1.17 -18.06 0.21
CA LEU A 71 0.24 -18.45 0.27
C LEU A 71 0.68 -19.04 -1.08
N GLY A 72 1.96 -18.90 -1.41
CA GLY A 72 2.55 -19.44 -2.65
C GLY A 72 2.36 -18.55 -3.88
N ILE A 73 1.49 -17.53 -3.79
CA ILE A 73 1.18 -16.60 -4.88
C ILE A 73 2.11 -15.39 -4.80
N VAL A 74 2.63 -14.91 -5.91
CA VAL A 74 3.43 -13.67 -5.97
C VAL A 74 2.48 -12.46 -6.06
N THR A 75 2.83 -11.32 -5.46
CA THR A 75 1.96 -10.14 -5.57
C THR A 75 1.91 -9.60 -7.01
N VAL A 76 3.08 -9.33 -7.59
CA VAL A 76 3.28 -8.91 -9.00
C VAL A 76 4.67 -9.32 -9.48
N ASN A 77 4.80 -9.45 -10.80
CA ASN A 77 5.98 -9.88 -11.55
C ASN A 77 6.40 -11.32 -11.21
N ALA A 78 5.45 -12.26 -11.28
CA ALA A 78 5.73 -13.69 -11.17
C ALA A 78 6.80 -14.15 -12.19
N GLN A 79 7.70 -15.03 -11.75
CA GLN A 79 8.66 -15.69 -12.63
C GLN A 79 8.03 -16.90 -13.34
N LYS A 80 8.76 -17.51 -14.28
CA LYS A 80 8.30 -18.71 -14.98
C LYS A 80 7.96 -19.82 -13.99
N GLY A 81 6.74 -20.36 -14.09
CA GLY A 81 6.22 -21.40 -13.20
C GLY A 81 5.58 -20.88 -11.90
N GLU A 82 5.59 -19.57 -11.68
CA GLU A 82 4.87 -18.94 -10.57
C GLU A 82 3.52 -18.38 -11.03
N ARG A 83 2.62 -18.18 -10.07
CA ARG A 83 1.35 -17.48 -10.28
C ARG A 83 1.33 -16.20 -9.46
N GLU A 84 0.68 -15.18 -9.98
CA GLU A 84 0.42 -13.92 -9.27
C GLU A 84 -1.08 -13.62 -9.14
N ILE A 85 -1.41 -12.51 -8.48
CA ILE A 85 -2.79 -12.13 -8.16
C ILE A 85 -3.68 -12.09 -9.40
N LYS A 86 -3.18 -11.55 -10.53
CA LYS A 86 -3.97 -11.43 -11.77
C LYS A 86 -4.32 -12.79 -12.39
N ASP A 87 -3.60 -13.85 -12.04
CA ASP A 87 -3.86 -15.22 -12.50
C ASP A 87 -4.93 -15.94 -11.65
N LEU A 88 -5.37 -15.30 -10.56
CA LEU A 88 -6.41 -15.82 -9.67
C LEU A 88 -7.74 -15.10 -9.84
N VAL A 89 -7.71 -13.80 -10.14
CA VAL A 89 -8.90 -12.95 -10.20
C VAL A 89 -8.86 -12.02 -11.41
N LYS A 90 -10.00 -11.88 -12.09
CA LYS A 90 -10.16 -10.89 -13.16
C LYS A 90 -10.33 -9.51 -12.54
N LEU A 91 -9.43 -8.59 -12.88
CA LEU A 91 -9.44 -7.21 -12.37
C LEU A 91 -9.75 -6.23 -13.49
N PRO A 92 -10.49 -5.13 -13.22
CA PRO A 92 -10.64 -4.04 -14.17
C PRO A 92 -9.30 -3.47 -14.61
N LYS A 93 -9.26 -2.90 -15.82
CA LYS A 93 -8.02 -2.35 -16.40
C LYS A 93 -7.40 -1.30 -15.48
N GLY A 94 -6.11 -1.49 -15.18
CA GLY A 94 -5.33 -0.54 -14.37
C GLY A 94 -5.45 -0.72 -12.86
N VAL A 95 -6.26 -1.67 -12.38
CA VAL A 95 -6.29 -2.03 -10.95
C VAL A 95 -5.02 -2.79 -10.60
N VAL A 96 -4.30 -2.30 -9.59
CA VAL A 96 -3.03 -2.89 -9.15
C VAL A 96 -3.00 -3.06 -7.63
N PRO A 97 -2.17 -3.98 -7.10
CA PRO A 97 -1.97 -4.10 -5.66
C PRO A 97 -1.33 -2.87 -5.03
N VAL A 98 -1.82 -2.48 -3.87
CA VAL A 98 -1.27 -1.42 -3.04
C VAL A 98 -0.33 -2.03 -2.02
N GLY A 99 0.97 -1.89 -2.28
CA GLY A 99 2.02 -2.59 -1.56
C GLY A 99 2.15 -4.07 -1.97
N ARG A 100 3.03 -4.79 -1.29
CA ARG A 100 3.33 -6.20 -1.57
C ARG A 100 3.22 -7.06 -0.33
N LEU A 101 2.79 -8.30 -0.53
CA LEU A 101 3.01 -9.40 0.39
C LEU A 101 3.98 -10.39 -0.27
N ASP A 102 4.91 -10.92 0.50
CA ASP A 102 5.84 -11.93 0.02
C ASP A 102 5.09 -13.19 -0.44
N LYS A 103 5.74 -14.01 -1.26
CA LYS A 103 5.17 -15.28 -1.76
C LYS A 103 4.71 -16.18 -0.61
N ASP A 104 5.51 -16.24 0.45
CA ASP A 104 5.28 -17.00 1.68
C ASP A 104 4.39 -16.26 2.70
N THR A 105 3.75 -15.16 2.32
CA THR A 105 2.87 -14.38 3.19
C THR A 105 1.47 -14.31 2.59
N GLY A 106 0.46 -14.65 3.39
CA GLY A 106 -0.95 -14.60 2.98
C GLY A 106 -1.70 -13.42 3.61
N GLY A 107 -2.97 -13.30 3.26
CA GLY A 107 -3.89 -12.37 3.90
C GLY A 107 -4.20 -11.12 3.07
N LEU A 108 -4.67 -10.09 3.77
CA LEU A 108 -5.35 -8.95 3.18
C LEU A 108 -4.41 -8.09 2.33
N ILE A 109 -4.78 -7.80 1.10
CA ILE A 109 -4.13 -6.83 0.22
C ILE A 109 -5.18 -5.93 -0.41
N PHE A 110 -4.88 -4.64 -0.48
CA PHE A 110 -5.74 -3.65 -1.10
C PHE A 110 -5.39 -3.54 -2.59
N LEU A 111 -6.40 -3.40 -3.45
CA LEU A 111 -6.23 -3.27 -4.90
C LEU A 111 -7.01 -2.05 -5.38
N THR A 112 -6.39 -1.19 -6.20
CA THR A 112 -7.10 -0.04 -6.79
C THR A 112 -6.42 0.45 -8.06
N ASN A 113 -7.18 1.16 -8.91
CA ASN A 113 -6.66 1.98 -10.00
C ASN A 113 -6.65 3.49 -9.64
N ASP A 114 -6.93 3.84 -8.39
CA ASP A 114 -6.79 5.18 -7.84
C ASP A 114 -5.39 5.36 -7.26
N GLY A 115 -4.52 6.03 -8.02
CA GLY A 115 -3.14 6.20 -7.58
C GLY A 115 -2.95 7.25 -6.49
N VAL A 116 -3.93 8.13 -6.23
CA VAL A 116 -3.92 9.05 -5.09
C VAL A 116 -4.13 8.25 -3.80
N VAL A 117 -5.16 7.39 -3.80
CA VAL A 117 -5.43 6.46 -2.69
C VAL A 117 -4.26 5.50 -2.52
N ALA A 118 -3.77 4.86 -3.58
CA ALA A 118 -2.65 3.93 -3.49
C ALA A 118 -1.40 4.59 -2.88
N ARG A 119 -1.09 5.84 -3.27
CA ARG A 119 0.03 6.59 -2.70
C ARG A 119 -0.18 6.86 -1.21
N ARG A 120 -1.35 7.41 -0.82
CA ARG A 120 -1.66 7.70 0.59
C ARG A 120 -1.50 6.46 1.47
N ILE A 121 -2.02 5.31 1.04
CA ILE A 121 -1.91 4.04 1.79
C ILE A 121 -0.44 3.56 1.94
N MET A 122 0.38 3.75 0.89
CA MET A 122 1.76 3.25 0.87
C MET A 122 2.77 4.16 1.55
N ASP A 123 2.48 5.46 1.64
CA ASP A 123 3.44 6.45 2.12
C ASP A 123 3.72 6.27 3.62
N PRO A 124 4.98 5.98 4.02
CA PRO A 124 5.35 5.74 5.42
C PRO A 124 5.15 6.94 6.35
N VAL A 125 4.94 8.15 5.80
CA VAL A 125 4.68 9.38 6.54
C VAL A 125 3.32 9.34 7.24
N PHE A 126 2.35 8.56 6.74
CA PHE A 126 1.02 8.47 7.35
C PHE A 126 0.90 7.38 8.43
N TYR A 127 1.98 6.65 8.73
CA TYR A 127 2.03 5.65 9.81
C TYR A 127 0.87 4.63 9.81
N HIS A 128 0.33 4.31 8.63
CA HIS A 128 -0.82 3.43 8.51
C HIS A 128 -0.53 2.03 9.07
N GLU A 129 -1.30 1.65 10.08
CA GLU A 129 -1.17 0.36 10.76
C GLU A 129 -1.44 -0.82 9.82
N LYS A 130 -0.63 -1.86 10.00
CA LYS A 130 -0.76 -3.18 9.37
C LYS A 130 -0.61 -4.21 10.47
N GLU A 131 -1.62 -5.07 10.61
CA GLU A 131 -1.65 -6.09 11.65
C GLU A 131 -1.46 -7.48 11.03
N TYR A 132 -0.57 -8.24 11.63
CA TYR A 132 -0.21 -9.58 11.18
C TYR A 132 -0.48 -10.58 12.30
N GLU A 133 -1.10 -11.70 11.94
CA GLU A 133 -1.07 -12.92 12.76
C GLU A 133 0.20 -13.68 12.42
N VAL A 134 1.06 -13.85 13.43
CA VAL A 134 2.36 -14.50 13.31
C VAL A 134 2.31 -15.83 14.02
N THR A 135 2.67 -16.90 13.31
CA THR A 135 2.88 -18.22 13.90
C THR A 135 4.34 -18.61 13.76
N LEU A 136 4.94 -19.10 14.84
CA LEU A 136 6.37 -19.34 14.98
C LEU A 136 6.71 -20.84 14.97
N TYR A 137 7.98 -21.16 14.76
CA TYR A 137 8.53 -22.51 14.96
C TYR A 137 8.88 -22.80 16.44
N LYS A 138 9.09 -21.75 17.25
CA LYS A 138 9.48 -21.82 18.66
C LYS A 138 8.52 -20.99 19.51
N PRO A 139 8.33 -21.31 20.80
CA PRO A 139 7.52 -20.49 21.67
C PRO A 139 8.18 -19.12 21.88
N ILE A 140 7.39 -18.05 21.94
CA ILE A 140 7.87 -16.69 22.14
C ILE A 140 7.80 -16.29 23.61
N SER A 141 8.88 -15.76 24.16
CA SER A 141 8.94 -15.25 25.53
C SER A 141 8.41 -13.81 25.63
N ASP A 142 8.04 -13.38 26.83
CA ASP A 142 7.58 -12.00 27.04
C ASP A 142 8.70 -10.98 26.78
N LYS A 143 9.95 -11.34 27.09
CA LYS A 143 11.15 -10.55 26.73
C LYS A 143 11.27 -10.37 25.21
N ALA A 144 11.01 -11.41 24.42
CA ALA A 144 11.05 -11.32 22.97
C ALA A 144 9.93 -10.43 22.42
N LEU A 145 8.71 -10.54 22.95
CA LEU A 145 7.61 -9.63 22.59
C LEU A 145 7.94 -8.18 22.91
N LEU A 146 8.45 -7.90 24.11
CA LEU A 146 8.86 -6.55 24.52
C LEU A 146 9.94 -5.96 23.61
N ASN A 147 10.93 -6.78 23.22
CA ASN A 147 11.96 -6.36 22.26
C ASN A 147 11.36 -5.99 20.89
N LEU A 148 10.37 -6.74 20.40
CA LEU A 148 9.68 -6.41 19.16
C LEU A 148 8.92 -5.07 19.26
N GLU A 149 8.28 -4.81 20.40
CA GLU A 149 7.53 -3.58 20.66
C GLU A 149 8.44 -2.35 20.76
N GLN A 150 9.58 -2.48 21.42
CA GLN A 150 10.60 -1.43 21.54
C GLN A 150 11.39 -1.19 20.25
N GLY A 151 11.26 -2.11 19.30
CA GLY A 151 11.93 -2.11 18.00
C GLY A 151 13.28 -2.83 18.03
N VAL A 152 13.56 -3.55 16.95
CA VAL A 152 14.77 -4.37 16.76
C VAL A 152 15.56 -3.89 15.55
N TYR A 153 16.86 -4.19 15.52
CA TYR A 153 17.69 -3.83 14.37
C TYR A 153 17.52 -4.85 13.24
N ILE A 154 17.06 -4.37 12.08
CA ILE A 154 16.97 -5.13 10.84
C ILE A 154 17.47 -4.26 9.69
N LEU A 155 18.13 -4.84 8.70
CA LEU A 155 18.60 -4.09 7.51
C LEU A 155 19.40 -2.83 7.88
N GLY A 156 20.26 -2.92 8.91
CA GLY A 156 21.11 -1.81 9.38
C GLY A 156 20.40 -0.69 10.13
N GLN A 157 19.11 -0.82 10.47
CA GLN A 157 18.34 0.23 11.15
C GLN A 157 17.37 -0.35 12.18
N LYS A 158 17.08 0.43 13.22
CA LYS A 158 16.06 0.06 14.21
C LYS A 158 14.65 0.17 13.59
N THR A 159 13.78 -0.79 13.86
CA THR A 159 12.36 -0.68 13.50
C THR A 159 11.67 0.37 14.35
N ARG A 160 10.59 0.95 13.81
CA ARG A 160 9.67 1.77 14.61
C ARG A 160 9.05 0.92 15.72
N PRO A 161 8.55 1.55 16.80
CA PRO A 161 7.78 0.84 17.82
C PRO A 161 6.61 0.08 17.20
N ALA A 162 6.35 -1.10 17.74
CA ALA A 162 5.27 -1.98 17.32
C ALA A 162 4.36 -2.31 18.51
N LYS A 163 3.20 -2.91 18.24
CA LYS A 163 2.31 -3.44 19.28
C LYS A 163 2.22 -4.95 19.12
N THR A 164 2.33 -5.70 20.22
CA THR A 164 2.10 -7.14 20.21
C THR A 164 0.89 -7.52 21.05
N LYS A 165 0.24 -8.62 20.67
CA LYS A 165 -0.79 -9.27 21.49
C LYS A 165 -0.59 -10.78 21.43
N ARG A 166 -0.20 -11.39 22.55
CA ARG A 166 -0.03 -12.84 22.65
C ARG A 166 -1.38 -13.54 22.42
N LEU A 167 -1.38 -14.55 21.55
CA LEU A 167 -2.51 -15.46 21.33
C LEU A 167 -2.23 -16.87 21.86
N GLY A 168 -0.96 -17.19 22.09
CA GLY A 168 -0.50 -18.45 22.69
C GLY A 168 1.04 -18.50 22.73
N GLY A 169 1.59 -19.68 23.03
CA GLY A 169 3.05 -19.86 23.06
C GLY A 169 3.71 -19.61 21.70
N TYR A 170 3.07 -20.07 20.61
CA TYR A 170 3.62 -20.04 19.25
C TYR A 170 2.95 -19.01 18.34
N LYS A 171 2.02 -18.21 18.86
CA LYS A 171 1.18 -17.32 18.06
C LYS A 171 0.95 -15.97 18.76
N PHE A 172 1.03 -14.89 17.99
CA PHE A 172 0.74 -13.54 18.45
C PHE A 172 0.28 -12.65 17.29
N LEU A 173 -0.35 -11.52 17.61
CA LEU A 173 -0.59 -10.43 16.68
C LEU A 173 0.55 -9.42 16.76
N LEU A 174 0.99 -8.89 15.62
CA LEU A 174 1.97 -7.83 15.50
C LEU A 174 1.43 -6.70 14.64
N THR A 175 1.36 -5.49 15.20
CA THR A 175 0.96 -4.28 14.47
C THR A 175 2.15 -3.38 14.24
N ILE A 176 2.42 -3.06 12.98
CA ILE A 176 3.50 -2.17 12.54
C ILE A 176 2.97 -1.02 11.69
N THR A 177 3.68 0.10 11.67
CA THR A 177 3.35 1.33 10.92
C THR A 177 4.33 1.61 9.77
N GLU A 178 5.22 0.67 9.49
CA GLU A 178 6.17 0.70 8.37
C GLU A 178 6.09 -0.62 7.57
N GLY A 179 6.87 -0.73 6.49
CA GLY A 179 6.79 -1.85 5.56
C GLY A 179 8.11 -2.15 4.86
N LYS A 180 9.17 -2.44 5.63
CA LYS A 180 10.49 -2.83 5.11
C LYS A 180 10.46 -4.22 4.48
N ASN A 181 11.45 -4.54 3.63
CA ASN A 181 11.56 -5.84 2.97
C ASN A 181 11.57 -6.99 4.01
N ARG A 182 10.58 -7.89 3.91
CA ARG A 182 10.39 -9.04 4.83
C ARG A 182 10.38 -8.65 6.32
N GLN A 183 9.92 -7.43 6.64
CA GLN A 183 10.10 -6.81 7.97
C GLN A 183 9.71 -7.74 9.13
N VAL A 184 8.48 -8.25 9.16
CA VAL A 184 7.99 -9.08 10.27
C VAL A 184 8.84 -10.32 10.47
N ARG A 185 9.23 -10.98 9.37
CA ARG A 185 10.07 -12.19 9.43
C ARG A 185 11.45 -11.87 10.00
N ARG A 186 12.09 -10.80 9.52
CA ARG A 186 13.39 -10.33 10.02
C ARG A 186 13.33 -9.90 11.50
N MET A 187 12.25 -9.23 11.91
CA MET A 187 12.06 -8.84 13.30
C MET A 187 12.00 -10.08 14.21
N CYS A 188 11.22 -11.09 13.81
CA CYS A 188 11.09 -12.33 14.57
C CYS A 188 12.39 -13.14 14.57
N GLU A 189 13.14 -13.17 13.47
CA GLU A 189 14.50 -13.75 13.41
C GLU A 189 15.48 -13.04 14.36
N ALA A 190 15.43 -11.71 14.44
CA ALA A 190 16.29 -10.93 15.33
C ALA A 190 16.09 -11.23 16.82
N VAL A 191 14.90 -11.73 17.20
CA VAL A 191 14.60 -12.21 18.57
C VAL A 191 14.69 -13.74 18.70
N GLY A 192 15.30 -14.42 17.73
CA GLY A 192 15.55 -15.87 17.76
C GLY A 192 14.32 -16.76 17.51
N CYS A 193 13.22 -16.18 17.03
CA CYS A 193 11.94 -16.87 16.85
C CYS A 193 11.50 -16.83 15.38
N PRO A 194 11.98 -17.74 14.50
CA PRO A 194 11.64 -17.68 13.07
C PRO A 194 10.15 -17.94 12.80
N VAL A 195 9.61 -17.23 11.80
CA VAL A 195 8.19 -17.28 11.42
C VAL A 195 7.89 -18.49 10.54
N ARG A 196 6.92 -19.30 10.97
CA ARG A 196 6.36 -20.43 10.22
C ARG A 196 5.24 -20.00 9.28
N LEU A 197 4.28 -19.23 9.78
CA LEU A 197 3.15 -18.72 8.99
C LEU A 197 2.93 -17.24 9.30
N LEU A 198 2.70 -16.46 8.24
CA LEU A 198 2.44 -15.03 8.34
C LEU A 198 1.20 -14.67 7.54
N LEU A 199 0.20 -14.08 8.22
CA LEU A 199 -1.03 -13.63 7.61
C LEU A 199 -1.29 -12.17 7.97
N ARG A 200 -1.44 -11.29 6.97
CA ARG A 200 -1.91 -9.92 7.23
C ARG A 200 -3.41 -9.94 7.49
N LYS A 201 -3.81 -9.63 8.71
CA LYS A 201 -5.22 -9.64 9.15
C LYS A 201 -5.88 -8.28 8.96
N ARG A 202 -5.11 -7.19 8.95
CA ARG A 202 -5.64 -5.83 8.82
C ARG A 202 -4.69 -4.91 8.08
N ILE A 203 -5.25 -3.99 7.30
CA ILE A 203 -4.58 -2.81 6.76
C ILE A 203 -5.51 -1.62 6.95
N LEU A 204 -5.01 -0.52 7.52
CA LEU A 204 -5.86 0.61 7.93
C LEU A 204 -6.96 0.12 8.88
N ASN A 205 -8.21 0.48 8.58
CA ASN A 205 -9.45 0.05 9.21
C ASN A 205 -10.07 -1.21 8.55
N PHE A 206 -9.46 -1.76 7.50
CA PHE A 206 -9.99 -2.93 6.80
C PHE A 206 -9.44 -4.22 7.35
N HIS A 207 -10.36 -5.12 7.71
CA HIS A 207 -10.06 -6.41 8.32
C HIS A 207 -10.28 -7.54 7.31
N LEU A 208 -9.51 -8.61 7.45
CA LEU A 208 -9.63 -9.80 6.62
C LEU A 208 -11.01 -10.46 6.79
N GLY A 209 -11.53 -10.47 8.03
CA GLY A 209 -12.84 -11.05 8.36
C GLY A 209 -12.98 -12.47 7.83
N GLU A 210 -14.09 -12.73 7.15
CA GLU A 210 -14.46 -14.02 6.56
C GLU A 210 -13.97 -14.19 5.11
N LEU A 211 -13.22 -13.21 4.56
CA LEU A 211 -12.72 -13.27 3.19
C LEU A 211 -11.74 -14.45 3.06
N LYS A 212 -12.14 -15.50 2.33
CA LYS A 212 -11.35 -16.73 2.16
C LYS A 212 -10.17 -16.50 1.21
N PRO A 213 -9.08 -17.29 1.30
CA PRO A 213 -7.95 -17.17 0.38
C PRO A 213 -8.40 -17.23 -1.08
N GLY A 214 -7.93 -16.27 -1.89
CA GLY A 214 -8.29 -16.13 -3.31
C GLY A 214 -9.58 -15.35 -3.55
N GLN A 215 -10.32 -14.95 -2.52
CA GLN A 215 -11.51 -14.12 -2.69
C GLN A 215 -11.18 -12.64 -2.82
N LEU A 216 -11.94 -12.00 -3.70
CA LEU A 216 -11.95 -10.57 -3.95
C LEU A 216 -13.28 -9.99 -3.47
N LYS A 217 -13.22 -8.88 -2.75
CA LYS A 217 -14.39 -8.10 -2.30
C LYS A 217 -14.24 -6.67 -2.78
N GLU A 218 -15.26 -6.14 -3.46
CA GLU A 218 -15.35 -4.70 -3.71
C GLU A 218 -15.82 -3.98 -2.45
N LEU A 219 -15.23 -2.81 -2.18
CA LEU A 219 -15.71 -1.96 -1.09
C LEU A 219 -17.12 -1.47 -1.39
N SER A 220 -17.99 -1.56 -0.38
CA SER A 220 -19.27 -0.86 -0.35
C SER A 220 -19.09 0.66 -0.31
N ASN A 221 -20.15 1.41 -0.59
CA ASN A 221 -20.10 2.89 -0.51
C ASN A 221 -19.70 3.37 0.89
N ASN A 222 -20.24 2.74 1.94
CA ASN A 222 -19.86 3.06 3.31
C ASN A 222 -18.37 2.81 3.56
N GLU A 223 -17.83 1.68 3.11
CA GLU A 223 -16.39 1.38 3.21
C GLU A 223 -15.52 2.38 2.43
N LYS A 224 -15.99 2.86 1.27
CA LYS A 224 -15.32 3.94 0.51
C LYS A 224 -15.32 5.26 1.28
N THR A 225 -16.44 5.64 1.91
CA THR A 225 -16.49 6.84 2.76
C THR A 225 -15.51 6.73 3.93
N VAL A 226 -15.45 5.58 4.61
CA VAL A 226 -14.46 5.38 5.68
C VAL A 226 -13.02 5.42 5.13
N LEU A 227 -12.76 4.84 3.96
CA LEU A 227 -11.46 4.91 3.29
C LEU A 227 -11.03 6.36 3.07
N PHE A 228 -11.86 7.17 2.42
CA PHE A 228 -11.51 8.55 2.06
C PHE A 228 -11.31 9.41 3.30
N LYS A 229 -12.19 9.26 4.31
CA LYS A 229 -12.01 9.92 5.61
C LYS A 229 -10.70 9.51 6.29
N THR A 230 -10.35 8.22 6.26
CA THR A 230 -9.11 7.70 6.88
C THR A 230 -7.86 8.21 6.19
N LEU A 231 -7.94 8.48 4.88
CA LEU A 231 -6.83 8.94 4.07
C LEU A 231 -6.75 10.47 3.91
N ASP A 232 -7.68 11.20 4.53
CA ASP A 232 -7.81 12.66 4.40
C ASP A 232 -7.90 13.08 2.92
N ILE A 233 -8.85 12.45 2.22
CA ILE A 233 -9.16 12.70 0.81
C ILE A 233 -10.59 13.26 0.75
N ASP A 234 -10.72 14.49 0.24
CA ASP A 234 -12.02 15.17 0.08
C ASP A 234 -12.72 14.69 -1.20
N ARG A 235 -13.68 13.75 -1.05
CA ARG A 235 -14.46 13.12 -2.13
C ARG A 235 -15.80 12.58 -1.66
#